data_AF-A0A2E4EL73-F1
#
_entry.id   AF-A0A2E4EL73-F1
#
_cell.length_a   1.000
_cell.length_b   1.000
_cell.length_c   1.000
_cell.angle_alpha   90.00
_cell.angle_beta   90.00
_cell.angle_gamma   90.00
#
_symmetry.space_group_name_H-M   'P 1'
#
loop_
_entity.id
_entity.type
_entity.pdbx_description
1 polymer ?
#
loop_
_entity_poly.entity_id
_entity_poly.type
_entity_poly.pdbx_seq_one_letter_code
_entity_poly.pdbx_strand_id
1 'polypeptide(L)'
;MRVSPYCLRVVIHYLWSGHLNYKNHYSINHQIQVPMAQNNVRFILTADDYGPIDFVNKGIIHHVREGNINSVHVFSNFDRSKLKDSLNALYDAVPGGKQLDLGIHLSLVSGSPLYQAPGKSIAETWGEFVKADNHGKYIFKGVKYFNVQYLKLSGTPGHPDYLAALDGEFDAQIKQLVDTTNEVNAGREAKLKVTCISNHQNILTISEDLFERHIAAVNRSGHDLAYRPPKVVPNWKGWLYYKLVVAAQMKKDSKALRQKMRQMFDAFQNNQYTGTKTIRMKSPSYIDIRFYSSLGSAANKNPKAKNIPGQVIKFTNFRKHAFNGYDKVANDPAGPVKVEMVFHLGDGPMPSQQSLEQTYPGVTRKYFDNREVEFKALERIKSRRKNKEVFDNLTSWSNCGIVTYS
;
A
#
# COMPACT_ATOMS: atom_id res chain seq x y z
N MET A 1 0.90 -27.86 22.08
CA MET A 1 -0.19 -27.03 22.67
C MET A 1 -1.18 -26.65 21.57
N ARG A 2 -2.41 -27.19 21.59
CA ARG A 2 -3.49 -26.80 20.67
C ARG A 2 -4.23 -25.61 21.28
N VAL A 3 -4.08 -24.42 20.71
CA VAL A 3 -4.87 -23.25 21.14
C VAL A 3 -6.24 -23.33 20.48
N SER A 4 -7.30 -23.26 21.29
CA SER A 4 -8.69 -23.31 20.83
C SER A 4 -8.99 -22.16 19.85
N PRO A 5 -9.72 -22.40 18.74
CA PRO A 5 -10.19 -21.36 17.81
C PRO A 5 -10.98 -20.25 18.50
N TYR A 6 -11.61 -20.54 19.64
CA TYR A 6 -12.36 -19.57 20.45
C TYR A 6 -11.45 -18.60 21.20
N CYS A 7 -10.29 -19.05 21.71
CA CYS A 7 -9.32 -18.16 22.36
C CYS A 7 -8.73 -17.13 21.38
N LEU A 8 -8.53 -17.52 20.11
CA LEU A 8 -8.03 -16.60 19.10
C LEU A 8 -9.07 -15.49 18.77
N ARG A 9 -10.37 -15.82 18.74
CA ARG A 9 -11.45 -14.82 18.58
C ARG A 9 -11.54 -13.85 19.74
N VAL A 10 -11.37 -14.31 20.99
CA VAL A 10 -11.47 -13.46 22.19
C VAL A 10 -10.27 -12.52 22.32
N VAL A 11 -9.05 -13.00 22.05
CA VAL A 11 -7.84 -12.14 22.07
C VAL A 11 -7.88 -11.10 20.93
N ILE A 12 -8.37 -11.46 19.75
CA ILE A 12 -8.59 -10.51 18.65
C ILE A 12 -9.67 -9.48 19.05
N HIS A 13 -10.76 -9.89 19.71
CA HIS A 13 -11.82 -8.95 20.09
C HIS A 13 -11.40 -7.96 21.18
N TYR A 14 -10.63 -8.41 22.19
CA TYR A 14 -10.12 -7.55 23.28
C TYR A 14 -9.05 -6.56 22.80
N LEU A 15 -8.20 -6.95 21.85
CA LEU A 15 -7.20 -6.04 21.25
C LEU A 15 -7.82 -5.04 20.25
N TRP A 16 -9.04 -5.28 19.77
CA TRP A 16 -9.67 -4.51 18.69
C TRP A 16 -10.85 -3.62 19.13
N SER A 17 -11.50 -3.89 20.27
CA SER A 17 -12.67 -3.12 20.71
C SER A 17 -12.35 -1.74 21.29
N GLY A 18 -11.07 -1.38 21.45
CA GLY A 18 -10.69 -0.07 21.96
C GLY A 18 -11.21 0.23 23.36
N HIS A 19 -11.61 -0.79 24.13
CA HIS A 19 -11.95 -0.68 25.56
C HIS A 19 -10.71 -0.74 26.46
N LEU A 20 -9.61 -0.10 26.02
CA LEU A 20 -8.77 0.57 27.00
C LEU A 20 -9.52 1.84 27.35
N ASN A 21 -10.11 1.85 28.55
CA ASN A 21 -10.58 3.06 29.22
C ASN A 21 -9.43 4.09 29.21
N TYR A 22 -9.33 4.90 28.16
CA TYR A 22 -8.55 6.13 28.14
C TYR A 22 -9.31 7.17 28.99
N LYS A 23 -9.60 6.83 30.25
CA LYS A 23 -9.84 7.80 31.32
C LYS A 23 -8.49 8.15 31.93
N ASN A 24 -7.54 8.57 31.11
CA ASN A 24 -6.47 9.41 31.60
C ASN A 24 -6.91 10.84 31.31
N HIS A 25 -7.29 11.53 32.38
CA HIS A 25 -7.31 12.98 32.48
C HIS A 25 -5.91 13.50 32.13
N TYR A 26 -5.64 13.64 30.83
CA TYR A 26 -4.56 14.48 30.35
C TYR A 26 -5.19 15.81 29.94
N SER A 27 -5.50 16.64 30.93
CA SER A 27 -5.48 18.10 30.71
C SER A 27 -4.01 18.51 30.59
N ILE A 28 -3.36 18.16 29.48
CA ILE A 28 -2.06 18.72 29.15
C ILE A 28 -2.33 20.08 28.49
N ASN A 29 -2.57 21.08 29.33
CA ASN A 29 -2.30 22.49 29.01
C ASN A 29 -0.81 22.77 29.24
N HIS A 30 0.08 21.92 28.71
CA HIS A 30 1.46 22.29 28.51
C HIS A 30 1.63 22.48 27.02
N GLN A 31 1.66 23.75 26.61
CA GLN A 31 2.33 24.16 25.39
C GLN A 31 3.80 23.74 25.55
N ILE A 32 4.11 22.49 25.23
CA ILE A 32 5.47 22.09 24.94
C ILE A 32 5.81 22.92 23.71
N GLN A 33 6.62 23.97 23.89
CA GLN A 33 7.31 24.63 22.80
C GLN A 33 8.19 23.57 22.15
N VAL A 34 7.65 22.89 21.14
CA VAL A 34 8.43 22.00 20.29
C VAL A 34 9.36 22.92 19.49
N PRO A 35 10.69 22.84 19.64
CA PRO A 35 11.63 23.73 18.96
C PRO A 35 11.48 23.64 17.43
N MET A 36 12.09 24.58 16.70
CA MET A 36 12.02 24.81 15.24
C MET A 36 12.21 23.59 14.30
N ALA A 37 12.46 22.38 14.81
CA ALA A 37 12.45 21.12 14.07
C ALA A 37 11.10 20.79 13.38
N GLN A 38 10.02 21.53 13.68
CA GLN A 38 8.72 21.28 13.05
C GLN A 38 8.69 21.53 11.52
N ASN A 39 9.60 22.34 10.99
CA ASN A 39 9.65 22.61 9.55
C ASN A 39 10.36 21.52 8.73
N ASN A 40 10.88 20.47 9.39
CA ASN A 40 11.66 19.41 8.75
C ASN A 40 10.86 18.14 8.44
N VAL A 41 9.54 18.11 8.64
CA VAL A 41 8.72 16.96 8.21
C VAL A 41 7.87 17.35 7.01
N ARG A 42 7.93 16.52 5.97
CA ARG A 42 7.12 16.65 4.76
C ARG A 42 6.26 15.41 4.56
N PHE A 43 5.06 15.60 4.04
CA PHE A 43 4.05 14.55 3.96
C PHE A 43 3.73 14.18 2.51
N ILE A 44 3.55 12.89 2.30
CA ILE A 44 2.98 12.32 1.09
C ILE A 44 1.68 11.66 1.52
N LEU A 45 0.56 12.15 1.01
CA LEU A 45 -0.77 11.62 1.29
C LEU A 45 -1.21 10.79 0.09
N THR A 46 -1.13 9.47 0.24
CA THR A 46 -1.32 8.49 -0.84
C THR A 46 -2.65 7.77 -0.70
N ALA A 47 -3.39 7.61 -1.80
CA ALA A 47 -4.49 6.66 -1.85
C ALA A 47 -4.13 5.41 -2.67
N ASP A 48 -4.32 4.23 -2.09
CA ASP A 48 -4.06 2.93 -2.74
C ASP A 48 -5.27 2.39 -3.52
N ASP A 49 -4.98 1.49 -4.47
CA ASP A 49 -5.93 0.65 -5.22
C ASP A 49 -6.79 1.39 -6.26
N TYR A 50 -6.28 2.47 -6.84
CA TYR A 50 -6.97 3.17 -7.92
C TYR A 50 -6.96 2.35 -9.22
N GLY A 51 -8.05 2.44 -9.99
CA GLY A 51 -8.16 1.92 -11.35
C GLY A 51 -9.37 1.00 -11.54
N PRO A 52 -9.34 -0.25 -11.05
CA PRO A 52 -10.30 -1.25 -11.50
C PRO A 52 -11.68 -1.17 -10.82
N ILE A 53 -11.86 -0.42 -9.72
CA ILE A 53 -13.09 -0.50 -8.90
C ILE A 53 -13.72 0.89 -8.73
N ASP A 54 -14.90 1.09 -9.31
CA ASP A 54 -15.61 2.39 -9.32
C ASP A 54 -15.83 3.00 -7.94
N PHE A 55 -16.23 2.19 -6.95
CA PHE A 55 -16.42 2.65 -5.58
C PHE A 55 -15.14 3.25 -5.00
N VAL A 56 -13.98 2.63 -5.26
CA VAL A 56 -12.67 3.13 -4.84
C VAL A 56 -12.31 4.38 -5.65
N ASN A 57 -12.46 4.32 -6.97
CA ASN A 57 -12.15 5.42 -7.88
C ASN A 57 -12.90 6.70 -7.50
N LYS A 58 -14.20 6.62 -7.20
CA LYS A 58 -15.03 7.75 -6.79
C LYS A 58 -14.49 8.42 -5.53
N GLY A 59 -14.16 7.63 -4.51
CA GLY A 59 -13.60 8.15 -3.25
C GLY A 59 -12.24 8.83 -3.45
N ILE A 60 -11.38 8.26 -4.28
CA ILE A 60 -10.06 8.82 -4.61
C ILE A 60 -10.21 10.11 -5.43
N ILE A 61 -11.00 10.09 -6.52
CA ILE A 61 -11.25 11.25 -7.39
C ILE A 61 -11.78 12.43 -6.58
N HIS A 62 -12.73 12.20 -5.67
CA HIS A 62 -13.24 13.23 -4.79
C HIS A 62 -12.09 13.88 -3.98
N HIS A 63 -11.25 13.07 -3.33
CA HIS A 63 -10.16 13.61 -2.51
C HIS A 63 -9.01 14.23 -3.31
N VAL A 64 -8.79 13.82 -4.55
CA VAL A 64 -7.88 14.51 -5.49
C VAL A 64 -8.45 15.88 -5.86
N ARG A 65 -9.73 15.96 -6.23
CA ARG A 65 -10.43 17.22 -6.58
C ARG A 65 -10.43 18.22 -5.44
N GLU A 66 -10.59 17.70 -4.23
CA GLU A 66 -10.51 18.52 -3.03
C GLU A 66 -9.05 18.89 -2.68
N GLY A 67 -8.03 18.25 -3.25
CA GLY A 67 -6.63 18.46 -2.86
C GLY A 67 -6.32 17.95 -1.45
N ASN A 68 -7.04 16.92 -1.00
CA ASN A 68 -6.86 16.28 0.31
C ASN A 68 -5.76 15.21 0.29
N ILE A 69 -5.41 14.74 -0.92
CA ILE A 69 -4.30 13.82 -1.18
C ILE A 69 -3.49 14.38 -2.34
N ASN A 70 -2.20 14.04 -2.40
CA ASN A 70 -1.28 14.46 -3.45
C ASN A 70 -0.59 13.30 -4.15
N SER A 71 -0.94 12.05 -3.80
CA SER A 71 -0.46 10.86 -4.49
C SER A 71 -1.55 9.79 -4.60
N VAL A 72 -1.52 9.04 -5.70
CA VAL A 72 -2.43 7.91 -5.96
C VAL A 72 -1.63 6.74 -6.50
N HIS A 73 -1.82 5.56 -5.93
CA HIS A 73 -1.20 4.33 -6.39
C HIS A 73 -2.21 3.50 -7.20
N VAL A 74 -1.81 3.21 -8.44
CA VAL A 74 -2.68 2.72 -9.51
C VAL A 74 -2.33 1.28 -9.82
N PHE A 75 -3.33 0.39 -9.80
CA PHE A 75 -3.16 -0.93 -10.39
C PHE A 75 -3.02 -0.77 -11.90
N SER A 76 -2.08 -1.47 -12.52
CA SER A 76 -2.00 -1.48 -13.99
C SER A 76 -2.37 -2.83 -14.59
N ASN A 77 -2.54 -3.88 -13.81
CA ASN A 77 -2.79 -5.23 -14.31
C ASN A 77 -4.29 -5.53 -14.57
N PHE A 78 -4.94 -4.61 -15.29
CA PHE A 78 -6.31 -4.76 -15.79
C PHE A 78 -6.43 -4.21 -17.22
N ASP A 79 -7.65 -4.19 -17.77
CA ASP A 79 -7.91 -3.73 -19.14
C ASP A 79 -7.34 -2.32 -19.40
N ARG A 80 -6.55 -2.18 -20.47
CA ARG A 80 -5.84 -0.93 -20.79
C ARG A 80 -6.80 0.21 -21.12
N SER A 81 -7.93 -0.06 -21.79
CA SER A 81 -8.91 0.99 -22.11
C SER A 81 -9.55 1.55 -20.83
N LYS A 82 -9.93 0.67 -19.90
CA LYS A 82 -10.43 1.09 -18.58
C LYS A 82 -9.37 1.81 -17.73
N LEU A 83 -8.10 1.42 -17.84
CA LEU A 83 -6.99 2.14 -17.20
C LEU A 83 -6.90 3.57 -17.75
N LYS A 84 -6.98 3.73 -19.07
CA LYS A 84 -6.97 5.04 -19.73
C LYS A 84 -8.14 5.91 -19.27
N ASP A 85 -9.35 5.36 -19.21
CA ASP A 85 -10.54 6.07 -18.72
C ASP A 85 -10.38 6.50 -17.26
N SER A 86 -9.84 5.63 -16.42
CA SER A 86 -9.54 5.95 -15.02
C SER A 86 -8.51 7.09 -14.94
N LEU A 87 -7.41 7.01 -15.69
CA LEU A 87 -6.39 8.06 -15.68
C LEU A 87 -6.92 9.40 -16.23
N ASN A 88 -7.81 9.39 -17.22
CA ASN A 88 -8.50 10.60 -17.68
C ASN A 88 -9.34 11.23 -16.55
N ALA A 89 -10.16 10.43 -15.87
CA ALA A 89 -10.98 10.91 -14.76
C ALA A 89 -10.13 11.44 -13.60
N LEU A 90 -8.95 10.83 -13.36
CA LEU A 90 -8.00 11.30 -12.37
C LEU A 90 -7.35 12.63 -12.78
N TYR A 91 -6.94 12.76 -14.04
CA TYR A 91 -6.43 14.01 -14.60
C TYR A 91 -7.43 15.14 -14.42
N ASP A 92 -8.68 14.93 -14.82
CA ASP A 92 -9.74 15.95 -14.77
C ASP A 92 -10.09 16.35 -13.32
N ALA A 93 -9.76 15.49 -12.36
CA ALA A 93 -9.92 15.77 -10.94
C ALA A 93 -8.78 16.61 -10.37
N VAL A 94 -7.61 16.70 -11.01
CA VAL A 94 -6.48 17.47 -10.45
C VAL A 94 -6.80 18.97 -10.48
N PRO A 95 -6.78 19.68 -9.34
CA PRO A 95 -7.02 21.12 -9.32
C PRO A 95 -5.99 21.89 -10.15
N GLY A 96 -6.42 22.96 -10.82
CA GLY A 96 -5.53 23.81 -11.61
C GLY A 96 -4.28 24.25 -10.84
N GLY A 97 -3.11 24.16 -11.48
CA GLY A 97 -1.82 24.51 -10.89
C GLY A 97 -1.31 23.53 -9.82
N LYS A 98 -1.97 22.38 -9.62
CA LYS A 98 -1.49 21.29 -8.76
C LYS A 98 -0.94 20.15 -9.59
N GLN A 99 0.00 19.41 -9.00
CA GLN A 99 0.50 18.16 -9.54
C GLN A 99 0.00 17.01 -8.67
N LEU A 100 -0.31 15.89 -9.30
CA LEU A 100 -0.61 14.62 -8.64
C LEU A 100 0.48 13.59 -8.96
N ASP A 101 1.05 12.98 -7.94
CA ASP A 101 2.01 11.90 -8.09
C ASP A 101 1.28 10.57 -8.30
N LEU A 102 1.56 9.91 -9.42
CA LEU A 102 1.11 8.55 -9.67
C LEU A 102 2.18 7.54 -9.23
N GLY A 103 1.73 6.53 -8.50
CA GLY A 103 2.53 5.37 -8.15
C GLY A 103 2.05 4.12 -8.88
N ILE A 104 2.99 3.27 -9.27
CA ILE A 104 2.70 1.94 -9.79
C ILE A 104 2.39 1.04 -8.59
N HIS A 105 1.18 0.49 -8.52
CA HIS A 105 0.76 -0.42 -7.44
C HIS A 105 0.85 -1.87 -7.91
N LEU A 106 2.06 -2.44 -7.89
CA LEU A 106 2.28 -3.79 -8.39
C LEU A 106 1.41 -4.82 -7.64
N SER A 107 0.80 -5.74 -8.38
CA SER A 107 0.05 -6.85 -7.79
C SER A 107 0.41 -8.21 -8.36
N LEU A 108 0.50 -9.19 -7.47
CA LEU A 108 0.60 -10.63 -7.77
C LEU A 108 -0.52 -11.43 -7.10
N VAL A 109 -1.50 -10.74 -6.50
CA VAL A 109 -2.55 -11.36 -5.69
C VAL A 109 -3.95 -10.82 -5.98
N SER A 110 -4.08 -10.06 -7.07
CA SER A 110 -5.33 -9.53 -7.60
C SER A 110 -5.17 -9.21 -9.08
N GLY A 111 -6.26 -9.19 -9.84
CA GLY A 111 -6.23 -8.85 -11.27
C GLY A 111 -5.68 -9.97 -12.16
N SER A 112 -5.41 -9.62 -13.42
CA SER A 112 -4.88 -10.56 -14.43
C SER A 112 -3.38 -10.33 -14.65
N PRO A 113 -2.57 -11.38 -14.79
CA PRO A 113 -1.18 -11.21 -15.23
C PRO A 113 -1.14 -10.51 -16.59
N LEU A 114 -0.17 -9.63 -16.78
CA LEU A 114 0.13 -9.02 -18.08
C LEU A 114 1.21 -9.79 -18.83
N TYR A 115 2.09 -10.48 -18.11
CA TYR A 115 3.20 -11.21 -18.69
C TYR A 115 2.85 -12.68 -18.99
N GLN A 116 3.20 -13.07 -20.20
CA GLN A 116 3.16 -14.43 -20.70
C GLN A 116 4.55 -14.76 -21.25
N ALA A 117 5.17 -15.84 -20.76
CA ALA A 117 6.48 -16.24 -21.27
C ALA A 117 6.37 -16.63 -22.75
N PRO A 118 7.39 -16.32 -23.59
CA PRO A 118 7.38 -16.69 -25.00
C PRO A 118 7.11 -18.17 -25.21
N GLY A 119 6.16 -18.49 -26.09
CA GLY A 119 5.77 -19.87 -26.42
C GLY A 119 5.01 -20.63 -25.33
N LYS A 120 4.63 -20.00 -24.22
CA LYS A 120 3.85 -20.60 -23.12
C LYS A 120 2.51 -19.90 -22.97
N SER A 121 1.50 -20.59 -22.43
CA SER A 121 0.27 -19.98 -21.93
C SER A 121 0.49 -19.26 -20.59
N ILE A 122 -0.47 -18.44 -20.17
CA ILE A 122 -0.47 -17.85 -18.81
C ILE A 122 -0.45 -18.94 -17.73
N ALA A 123 -1.18 -20.04 -17.92
CA ALA A 123 -1.19 -21.16 -16.98
C ALA A 123 0.19 -21.81 -16.84
N GLU A 124 0.90 -22.03 -17.95
CA GLU A 124 2.25 -22.60 -17.93
C GLU A 124 3.30 -21.63 -17.40
N THR A 125 3.09 -20.32 -17.60
CA THR A 125 3.98 -19.26 -17.07
C THR A 125 3.86 -19.14 -15.55
N TRP A 126 2.63 -19.20 -15.02
CA TRP A 126 2.33 -18.82 -13.64
C TRP A 126 1.87 -19.96 -12.74
N GLY A 127 1.61 -21.14 -13.29
CA GLY A 127 1.25 -22.36 -12.58
C GLY A 127 0.34 -22.13 -11.37
N GLU A 128 0.90 -22.32 -10.19
CA GLU A 128 0.15 -22.28 -8.93
C GLU A 128 -0.34 -20.89 -8.52
N PHE A 129 0.16 -19.81 -9.12
CA PHE A 129 -0.25 -18.46 -8.76
C PHE A 129 -1.51 -17.96 -9.47
N VAL A 130 -1.97 -18.66 -10.51
CA VAL A 130 -3.14 -18.25 -11.30
C VAL A 130 -4.24 -19.29 -11.29
N LYS A 131 -5.47 -18.84 -11.58
CA LYS A 131 -6.61 -19.70 -11.91
C LYS A 131 -7.41 -19.06 -13.04
N ALA A 132 -8.15 -19.85 -13.81
CA ALA A 132 -9.16 -19.32 -14.70
C ALA A 132 -10.35 -18.77 -13.89
N ASP A 133 -10.92 -17.65 -14.34
CA ASP A 133 -12.23 -17.17 -13.90
C ASP A 133 -13.37 -17.89 -14.65
N ASN A 134 -14.62 -17.48 -14.39
CA ASN A 134 -15.81 -18.09 -15.02
C ASN A 134 -15.90 -17.84 -16.53
N HIS A 135 -15.04 -16.98 -17.09
CA HIS A 135 -14.95 -16.66 -18.51
C HIS A 135 -13.69 -17.25 -19.16
N GLY A 136 -12.94 -18.10 -18.45
CA GLY A 136 -11.71 -18.71 -18.94
C GLY A 136 -10.49 -17.79 -18.90
N LYS A 137 -10.62 -16.55 -18.40
CA LYS A 137 -9.49 -15.62 -18.27
C LYS A 137 -8.66 -15.96 -17.03
N TYR A 138 -7.35 -15.99 -17.19
CA TYR A 138 -6.46 -16.22 -16.05
C TYR A 138 -6.31 -14.97 -15.16
N ILE A 139 -6.37 -15.21 -13.86
CA ILE A 139 -6.28 -14.20 -12.80
C ILE A 139 -5.36 -14.68 -11.69
N PHE A 140 -4.68 -13.74 -11.03
CA PHE A 140 -3.91 -14.05 -9.83
C PHE A 140 -4.83 -14.56 -8.72
N LYS A 141 -4.41 -15.64 -8.07
CA LYS A 141 -5.07 -16.12 -6.85
C LYS A 141 -4.80 -15.13 -5.72
N GLY A 142 -5.80 -14.92 -4.86
CA GLY A 142 -5.64 -14.05 -3.69
C GLY A 142 -4.50 -14.50 -2.77
N VAL A 143 -3.99 -13.57 -1.95
CA VAL A 143 -2.79 -13.73 -1.09
C VAL A 143 -2.73 -15.03 -0.28
N LYS A 144 -3.87 -15.60 0.12
CA LYS A 144 -3.94 -16.89 0.84
C LYS A 144 -3.43 -18.10 0.03
N TYR A 145 -3.24 -17.93 -1.27
CA TYR A 145 -2.70 -18.92 -2.19
C TYR A 145 -1.29 -18.56 -2.68
N PHE A 146 -0.79 -17.37 -2.35
CA PHE A 146 0.56 -16.96 -2.66
C PHE A 146 1.52 -17.58 -1.64
N ASN A 147 2.23 -18.64 -2.05
CA ASN A 147 3.18 -19.35 -1.20
C ASN A 147 4.60 -19.08 -1.69
N VAL A 148 5.41 -18.46 -0.84
CA VAL A 148 6.81 -18.12 -1.16
C VAL A 148 7.64 -19.37 -1.43
N GLN A 149 7.25 -20.51 -0.87
CA GLN A 149 7.93 -21.79 -1.15
C GLN A 149 7.96 -22.14 -2.64
N TYR A 150 6.98 -21.72 -3.45
CA TYR A 150 6.99 -22.00 -4.89
C TYR A 150 8.10 -21.24 -5.61
N LEU A 151 8.50 -20.06 -5.12
CA LEU A 151 9.62 -19.31 -5.68
C LEU A 151 10.95 -20.05 -5.51
N LYS A 152 11.09 -20.85 -4.43
CA LYS A 152 12.27 -21.69 -4.22
C LYS A 152 12.37 -22.87 -5.18
N LEU A 153 11.27 -23.24 -5.81
CA LEU A 153 11.19 -24.32 -6.79
C LEU A 153 11.30 -23.78 -8.23
N SER A 154 11.53 -22.48 -8.41
CA SER A 154 11.58 -21.85 -9.73
C SER A 154 12.61 -22.53 -10.63
N GLY A 155 12.17 -22.92 -11.83
CA GLY A 155 13.03 -23.56 -12.84
C GLY A 155 13.47 -24.99 -12.52
N THR A 156 13.01 -25.58 -11.41
CA THR A 156 13.23 -27.01 -11.13
C THR A 156 12.30 -27.88 -11.99
N PRO A 157 12.65 -29.15 -12.29
CA PRO A 157 11.79 -30.02 -13.09
C PRO A 157 10.35 -30.08 -12.56
N GLY A 158 9.37 -29.80 -13.43
CA GLY A 158 7.95 -29.76 -13.07
C GLY A 158 7.44 -28.44 -12.50
N HIS A 159 8.28 -27.41 -12.39
CA HIS A 159 7.90 -26.09 -11.90
C HIS A 159 8.20 -24.98 -12.92
N PRO A 160 7.29 -24.00 -13.10
CA PRO A 160 7.56 -22.81 -13.89
C PRO A 160 8.79 -22.04 -13.39
N ASP A 161 9.39 -21.24 -14.28
CA ASP A 161 10.37 -20.23 -13.88
C ASP A 161 9.64 -18.98 -13.36
N TYR A 162 9.14 -19.10 -12.14
CA TYR A 162 8.46 -18.01 -11.44
C TYR A 162 9.31 -16.75 -11.33
N LEU A 163 10.62 -16.89 -11.20
CA LEU A 163 11.51 -15.75 -11.07
C LEU A 163 11.59 -14.93 -12.36
N ALA A 164 11.69 -15.58 -13.52
CA ALA A 164 11.59 -14.91 -14.82
C ALA A 164 10.18 -14.34 -15.06
N ALA A 165 9.13 -15.07 -14.66
CA ALA A 165 7.75 -14.60 -14.76
C ALA A 165 7.51 -13.32 -13.93
N LEU A 166 8.09 -13.23 -12.73
CA LEU A 166 8.03 -12.04 -11.88
C LEU A 166 8.69 -10.83 -12.52
N ASP A 167 9.88 -11.00 -13.11
CA ASP A 167 10.55 -9.89 -13.82
C ASP A 167 9.69 -9.37 -14.98
N GLY A 168 9.21 -10.30 -15.82
CA GLY A 168 8.36 -9.95 -16.95
C GLY A 168 7.06 -9.25 -16.53
N GLU A 169 6.45 -9.68 -15.42
CA GLU A 169 5.22 -9.06 -14.91
C GLU A 169 5.43 -7.66 -14.36
N PHE A 170 6.50 -7.45 -13.59
CA PHE A 170 6.81 -6.13 -13.06
C PHE A 170 7.11 -5.15 -14.20
N ASP A 171 7.91 -5.58 -15.18
CA ASP A 171 8.23 -4.77 -16.34
C ASP A 171 6.97 -4.45 -17.16
N ALA A 172 6.06 -5.44 -17.35
CA ALA A 172 4.80 -5.24 -18.07
C ALA A 172 3.83 -4.30 -17.33
N GLN A 173 3.71 -4.43 -16.00
CA GLN A 173 2.87 -3.54 -15.18
C GLN A 173 3.39 -2.11 -15.14
N ILE A 174 4.72 -1.92 -15.03
CA ILE A 174 5.36 -0.60 -15.09
C ILE A 174 5.10 0.02 -16.47
N LYS A 175 5.41 -0.73 -17.54
CA LYS A 175 5.24 -0.27 -18.92
C LYS A 175 3.80 0.13 -19.21
N GLN A 176 2.82 -0.69 -18.82
CA GLN A 176 1.41 -0.38 -19.06
C GLN A 176 1.00 0.94 -18.39
N LEU A 177 1.37 1.19 -17.12
CA LEU A 177 1.00 2.45 -16.47
C LEU A 177 1.69 3.65 -17.12
N VAL A 178 2.99 3.55 -17.40
CA VAL A 178 3.78 4.65 -17.98
C VAL A 178 3.25 5.01 -19.36
N ASP A 179 3.08 4.03 -20.26
CA ASP A 179 2.60 4.28 -21.61
C ASP A 179 1.19 4.89 -21.61
N THR A 180 0.27 4.33 -20.81
CA THR A 180 -1.10 4.86 -20.76
C THR A 180 -1.14 6.26 -20.14
N THR A 181 -0.28 6.55 -19.16
CA THR A 181 -0.13 7.91 -18.62
C THR A 181 0.39 8.88 -19.67
N ASN A 182 1.38 8.48 -20.48
CA ASN A 182 1.89 9.29 -21.58
C ASN A 182 0.82 9.58 -22.64
N GLU A 183 0.00 8.58 -22.98
CA GLU A 183 -1.14 8.77 -23.89
C GLU A 183 -2.16 9.78 -23.33
N VAL A 184 -2.52 9.68 -22.04
CA VAL A 184 -3.45 10.62 -21.40
C VAL A 184 -2.89 12.04 -21.37
N ASN A 185 -1.59 12.18 -21.10
CA ASN A 185 -0.91 13.48 -21.10
C ASN A 185 -0.71 14.09 -22.49
N ALA A 186 -0.91 13.33 -23.57
CA ALA A 186 -0.68 13.82 -24.93
C ALA A 186 -1.62 15.00 -25.24
N GLY A 187 -1.05 16.15 -25.59
CA GLY A 187 -1.81 17.38 -25.88
C GLY A 187 -2.33 18.12 -24.64
N ARG A 188 -1.87 17.78 -23.43
CA ARG A 188 -2.29 18.42 -22.17
C ARG A 188 -1.15 19.23 -21.53
N GLU A 189 -1.49 20.41 -20.97
CA GLU A 189 -0.52 21.30 -20.33
C GLU A 189 -0.07 20.79 -18.95
N ALA A 190 -1.02 20.44 -18.08
CA ALA A 190 -0.72 19.73 -16.84
C ALA A 190 -0.37 18.27 -17.17
N LYS A 191 0.46 17.63 -16.34
CA LYS A 191 0.86 16.23 -16.54
C LYS A 191 0.66 15.44 -15.27
N LEU A 192 -0.04 14.31 -15.39
CA LEU A 192 0.08 13.23 -14.41
C LEU A 192 1.51 12.71 -14.46
N LYS A 193 2.16 12.55 -13.31
CA LYS A 193 3.57 12.13 -13.25
C LYS A 193 3.70 10.81 -12.54
N VAL A 194 4.18 9.77 -13.22
CA VAL A 194 4.58 8.51 -12.58
C VAL A 194 5.90 8.76 -11.85
N THR A 195 5.88 8.67 -10.52
CA THR A 195 7.00 9.10 -9.65
C THR A 195 7.41 8.06 -8.64
N CYS A 196 6.61 7.02 -8.43
CA CYS A 196 6.90 6.01 -7.45
C CYS A 196 6.37 4.62 -7.81
N ILE A 197 6.80 3.65 -7.01
CA ILE A 197 6.37 2.27 -7.07
C ILE A 197 6.05 1.78 -5.66
N SER A 198 5.05 0.91 -5.59
CA SER A 198 4.60 0.24 -4.38
C SER A 198 4.06 -1.14 -4.77
N ASN A 199 3.55 -1.87 -3.79
CA ASN A 199 2.94 -3.16 -4.07
C ASN A 199 1.74 -3.41 -3.16
N HIS A 200 0.77 -4.14 -3.71
CA HIS A 200 -0.47 -4.45 -3.06
C HIS A 200 -0.26 -5.43 -1.91
N GLN A 201 -0.82 -5.09 -0.75
CA GLN A 201 -0.68 -5.83 0.51
C GLN A 201 0.78 -5.97 1.02
N ASN A 202 1.72 -5.18 0.49
CA ASN A 202 3.13 -5.20 0.87
C ASN A 202 3.82 -6.59 0.76
N ILE A 203 3.27 -7.50 -0.05
CA ILE A 203 3.75 -8.88 -0.21
C ILE A 203 5.16 -8.96 -0.79
N LEU A 204 5.64 -7.93 -1.50
CA LEU A 204 6.98 -7.96 -2.11
C LEU A 204 8.10 -7.70 -1.10
N THR A 205 7.78 -7.47 0.17
CA THR A 205 8.77 -7.22 1.25
C THR A 205 8.95 -8.43 2.18
N ILE A 206 8.29 -9.56 1.90
CA ILE A 206 8.25 -10.71 2.80
C ILE A 206 9.36 -11.75 2.53
N SER A 207 10.07 -11.63 1.40
CA SER A 207 11.19 -12.51 1.04
C SER A 207 12.25 -11.73 0.27
N GLU A 208 13.51 -12.11 0.41
CA GLU A 208 14.65 -11.47 -0.27
C GLU A 208 14.46 -11.49 -1.79
N ASP A 209 14.14 -12.63 -2.39
CA ASP A 209 13.94 -12.77 -3.84
C ASP A 209 12.90 -11.79 -4.39
N LEU A 210 11.74 -11.67 -3.72
CA LEU A 210 10.69 -10.72 -4.12
C LEU A 210 11.14 -9.26 -3.99
N PHE A 211 11.80 -8.94 -2.88
CA PHE A 211 12.23 -7.57 -2.60
C PHE A 211 13.32 -7.12 -3.57
N GLU A 212 14.36 -7.94 -3.78
CA GLU A 212 15.44 -7.62 -4.73
C GLU A 212 14.91 -7.48 -6.16
N ARG A 213 13.98 -8.35 -6.59
CA ARG A 213 13.38 -8.26 -7.93
C ARG A 213 12.50 -7.03 -8.10
N HIS A 214 11.76 -6.65 -7.06
CA HIS A 214 10.99 -5.42 -7.08
C HIS A 214 11.89 -4.18 -7.23
N ILE A 215 13.03 -4.15 -6.52
CA ILE A 215 14.04 -3.09 -6.70
C ILE A 215 14.69 -3.16 -8.09
N ALA A 216 15.02 -4.36 -8.57
CA ALA A 216 15.60 -4.54 -9.89
C ALA A 216 14.66 -4.07 -11.01
N ALA A 217 13.34 -4.27 -10.88
CA ALA A 217 12.36 -3.78 -11.84
C ALA A 217 12.38 -2.26 -11.98
N VAL A 218 12.54 -1.51 -10.87
CA VAL A 218 12.72 -0.06 -10.92
C VAL A 218 13.97 0.30 -11.74
N ASN A 219 15.10 -0.34 -11.42
CA ASN A 219 16.36 -0.07 -12.10
C ASN A 219 16.29 -0.41 -13.61
N ARG A 220 15.68 -1.54 -13.97
CA ARG A 220 15.50 -1.97 -15.37
C ARG A 220 14.57 -1.05 -16.15
N SER A 221 13.56 -0.46 -15.50
CA SER A 221 12.59 0.41 -16.16
C SER A 221 13.20 1.68 -16.75
N GLY A 222 14.38 2.11 -16.27
CA GLY A 222 15.01 3.37 -16.68
C GLY A 222 14.29 4.62 -16.18
N HIS A 223 13.27 4.48 -15.32
CA HIS A 223 12.54 5.59 -14.73
C HIS A 223 13.06 5.95 -13.33
N ASP A 224 13.14 7.25 -13.01
CA ASP A 224 13.45 7.74 -11.66
C ASP A 224 12.24 7.59 -10.72
N LEU A 225 11.98 6.34 -10.30
CA LEU A 225 10.89 6.01 -9.41
C LEU A 225 11.37 5.91 -7.96
N ALA A 226 10.68 6.61 -7.07
CA ALA A 226 10.82 6.39 -5.63
C ALA A 226 10.07 5.10 -5.21
N TYR A 227 10.57 4.42 -4.19
CA TYR A 227 10.02 3.17 -3.68
C TYR A 227 9.29 3.40 -2.36
N ARG A 228 8.10 2.83 -2.18
CA ARG A 228 7.40 2.83 -0.88
C ARG A 228 8.25 2.11 0.19
N PRO A 229 8.61 2.76 1.30
CA PRO A 229 9.53 2.16 2.26
C PRO A 229 8.94 0.91 2.91
N PRO A 230 9.73 -0.17 3.09
CA PRO A 230 9.30 -1.34 3.86
C PRO A 230 9.25 -1.05 5.38
N LYS A 231 9.86 0.03 5.84
CA LYS A 231 9.81 0.50 7.24
C LYS A 231 8.44 1.09 7.57
N VAL A 232 7.81 0.57 8.63
CA VAL A 232 6.39 0.80 8.92
C VAL A 232 6.22 1.38 10.33
N VAL A 233 5.51 2.50 10.45
CA VAL A 233 5.25 3.16 11.72
C VAL A 233 3.73 3.19 12.02
N PRO A 234 3.28 2.84 13.23
CA PRO A 234 4.06 2.29 14.34
C PRO A 234 4.41 0.80 14.13
N ASN A 235 5.62 0.42 14.55
CA ASN A 235 6.15 -0.94 14.42
C ASN A 235 5.16 -2.02 14.92
N TRP A 236 4.56 -1.84 16.11
CA TRP A 236 3.68 -2.85 16.70
C TRP A 236 2.49 -3.27 15.80
N LYS A 237 1.99 -2.36 14.96
CA LYS A 237 0.93 -2.69 14.00
C LYS A 237 1.46 -3.54 12.85
N GLY A 238 2.62 -3.19 12.31
CA GLY A 238 3.31 -3.99 11.30
C GLY A 238 3.67 -5.37 11.84
N TRP A 239 4.21 -5.44 13.05
CA TRP A 239 4.50 -6.70 13.72
C TRP A 239 3.23 -7.57 13.87
N LEU A 240 2.10 -6.97 14.26
CA LEU A 240 0.82 -7.69 14.37
C LEU A 240 0.36 -8.25 13.01
N TYR A 241 0.60 -7.51 11.93
CA TYR A 241 0.33 -7.97 10.56
C TYR A 241 1.12 -9.22 10.22
N TYR A 242 2.45 -9.14 10.35
CA TYR A 242 3.34 -10.24 10.03
C TYR A 242 3.11 -11.45 10.94
N LYS A 243 2.77 -11.23 12.21
CA LYS A 243 2.52 -12.30 13.17
C LYS A 243 1.17 -12.99 12.95
N LEU A 244 0.10 -12.25 12.68
CA LEU A 244 -1.25 -12.81 12.64
C LEU A 244 -1.75 -13.00 11.21
N VAL A 245 -1.69 -11.97 10.38
CA VAL A 245 -2.32 -12.00 9.05
C VAL A 245 -1.48 -12.79 8.07
N VAL A 246 -0.19 -12.46 7.94
CA VAL A 246 0.72 -13.21 7.06
C VAL A 246 0.74 -14.68 7.47
N ALA A 247 0.77 -14.97 8.78
CA ALA A 247 0.72 -16.34 9.26
C ALA A 247 -0.57 -17.09 8.92
N ALA A 248 -1.72 -16.41 8.96
CA ALA A 248 -3.01 -17.01 8.63
C ALA A 248 -3.21 -17.17 7.12
N GLN A 249 -2.78 -16.19 6.33
CA GLN A 249 -2.91 -16.18 4.87
C GLN A 249 -1.92 -17.16 4.24
N MET A 250 -0.65 -17.15 4.68
CA MET A 250 0.43 -18.00 4.16
C MET A 250 0.62 -19.25 5.04
N LYS A 251 -0.48 -19.90 5.40
CA LYS A 251 -0.45 -21.10 6.26
C LYS A 251 0.22 -22.30 5.60
N LYS A 252 0.23 -22.34 4.26
CA LYS A 252 0.85 -23.42 3.47
C LYS A 252 2.38 -23.31 3.41
N ASP A 253 2.95 -22.12 3.59
CA ASP A 253 4.40 -21.97 3.72
C ASP A 253 4.90 -22.66 5.00
N SER A 254 6.19 -22.98 5.05
CA SER A 254 6.79 -23.57 6.25
C SER A 254 6.85 -22.58 7.42
N LYS A 255 6.91 -23.09 8.65
CA LYS A 255 7.12 -22.24 9.85
C LYS A 255 8.41 -21.43 9.75
N ALA A 256 9.46 -22.02 9.17
CA ALA A 256 10.75 -21.37 8.94
C ALA A 256 10.63 -20.20 7.95
N LEU A 257 9.90 -20.37 6.84
CA LEU A 257 9.63 -19.29 5.89
C LEU A 257 8.89 -18.12 6.56
N ARG A 258 7.83 -18.41 7.30
CA ARG A 258 7.10 -17.37 8.06
C ARG A 258 7.94 -16.69 9.13
N GLN A 259 8.94 -17.37 9.68
CA GLN A 259 9.90 -16.76 10.60
C GLN A 259 10.84 -15.82 9.85
N LYS A 260 11.34 -16.22 8.69
CA LYS A 260 12.17 -15.36 7.82
C LYS A 260 11.42 -14.09 7.40
N MET A 261 10.14 -14.19 7.04
CA MET A 261 9.28 -13.03 6.74
C MET A 261 9.22 -12.03 7.91
N ARG A 262 9.12 -12.51 9.15
CA ARG A 262 9.15 -11.65 10.35
C ARG A 262 10.52 -11.03 10.58
N GLN A 263 11.59 -11.80 10.42
CA GLN A 263 12.97 -11.30 10.54
C GLN A 263 13.25 -10.19 9.53
N MET A 264 12.77 -10.34 8.29
CA MET A 264 12.86 -9.27 7.29
C MET A 264 12.12 -8.01 7.73
N PHE A 265 10.88 -8.15 8.22
CA PHE A 265 10.14 -7.00 8.75
C PHE A 265 10.89 -6.30 9.89
N ASP A 266 11.41 -7.05 10.86
CA ASP A 266 12.16 -6.53 11.99
C ASP A 266 13.46 -5.83 11.54
N ALA A 267 14.17 -6.41 10.56
CA ALA A 267 15.35 -5.79 9.96
C ALA A 267 15.02 -4.43 9.32
N PHE A 268 13.95 -4.36 8.51
CA PHE A 268 13.52 -3.09 7.90
C PHE A 268 13.17 -2.00 8.92
N GLN A 269 12.69 -2.36 10.11
CA GLN A 269 12.42 -1.35 11.16
C GLN A 269 13.68 -0.64 11.64
N ASN A 270 14.84 -1.31 11.52
CA ASN A 270 16.14 -0.82 11.94
C ASN A 270 17.02 -0.37 10.75
N ASN A 271 16.43 -0.15 9.57
CA ASN A 271 17.16 0.13 8.32
C ASN A 271 18.20 -0.96 7.99
N GLN A 272 17.91 -2.21 8.34
CA GLN A 272 18.72 -3.39 8.03
C GLN A 272 18.06 -4.22 6.93
N TYR A 273 18.84 -5.07 6.27
CA TYR A 273 18.35 -6.03 5.30
C TYR A 273 18.90 -7.44 5.58
N THR A 274 18.11 -8.50 5.37
CA THR A 274 18.57 -9.88 5.64
C THR A 274 19.25 -10.53 4.44
N GLY A 275 19.14 -9.93 3.25
CA GLY A 275 19.85 -10.41 2.07
C GLY A 275 21.33 -10.04 2.09
N THR A 276 22.05 -10.43 1.04
CA THR A 276 23.52 -10.35 0.99
C THR A 276 24.04 -9.01 0.48
N LYS A 277 23.16 -8.11 0.04
CA LYS A 277 23.52 -6.86 -0.63
C LYS A 277 23.01 -5.66 0.16
N THR A 278 23.80 -4.59 0.20
CA THR A 278 23.30 -3.28 0.60
C THR A 278 22.33 -2.77 -0.47
N ILE A 279 21.12 -2.41 -0.05
CA ILE A 279 20.08 -1.85 -0.92
C ILE A 279 20.02 -0.34 -0.69
N ARG A 280 20.17 0.43 -1.78
CA ARG A 280 20.01 1.89 -1.78
C ARG A 280 18.84 2.22 -2.69
N MET A 281 17.85 2.93 -2.16
CA MET A 281 16.66 3.30 -2.95
C MET A 281 16.15 4.68 -2.59
N LYS A 282 15.66 5.40 -3.61
CA LYS A 282 14.94 6.65 -3.42
C LYS A 282 13.63 6.36 -2.70
N SER A 283 13.41 6.87 -1.50
CA SER A 283 12.25 6.49 -0.67
C SER A 283 11.92 7.57 0.37
N PRO A 284 10.64 7.70 0.77
CA PRO A 284 10.29 8.30 2.05
C PRO A 284 11.02 7.59 3.20
N SER A 285 11.16 8.27 4.34
CA SER A 285 11.83 7.70 5.50
C SER A 285 11.07 6.48 6.07
N TYR A 286 9.74 6.50 6.02
CA TYR A 286 8.87 5.38 6.40
C TYR A 286 7.41 5.60 5.93
N ILE A 287 6.61 4.55 5.99
CA ILE A 287 5.15 4.59 5.80
C ILE A 287 4.44 4.59 7.15
N ASP A 288 3.49 5.49 7.34
CA ASP A 288 2.60 5.54 8.49
C ASP A 288 1.30 4.77 8.22
N ILE A 289 1.10 3.69 8.97
CA ILE A 289 -0.07 2.81 8.83
C ILE A 289 -1.09 2.99 9.95
N ARG A 290 -1.11 4.13 10.63
CA ARG A 290 -2.11 4.36 11.70
C ARG A 290 -3.52 4.42 11.16
N PHE A 291 -3.66 4.90 9.92
CA PHE A 291 -4.93 5.02 9.21
C PHE A 291 -5.53 3.70 8.80
N TYR A 292 -4.68 2.71 8.49
CA TYR A 292 -5.09 1.32 8.40
C TYR A 292 -5.75 0.91 9.72
N SER A 293 -7.08 0.94 9.74
CA SER A 293 -7.84 0.28 10.77
C SER A 293 -7.67 -1.21 10.53
N SER A 294 -6.75 -1.79 11.30
CA SER A 294 -6.74 -3.21 11.62
C SER A 294 -7.01 -4.11 10.41
N LEU A 295 -5.97 -4.33 9.61
CA LEU A 295 -5.66 -5.64 9.04
C LEU A 295 -6.88 -6.52 8.76
N GLY A 296 -7.55 -6.21 7.64
CA GLY A 296 -8.93 -6.62 7.37
C GLY A 296 -9.30 -7.99 7.90
N SER A 297 -10.21 -8.08 8.88
CA SER A 297 -10.77 -9.38 9.28
C SER A 297 -11.84 -9.39 10.39
N ALA A 298 -12.28 -8.28 10.99
CA ALA A 298 -13.30 -8.35 12.05
C ALA A 298 -14.48 -7.36 11.94
N ALA A 299 -14.59 -6.60 10.84
CA ALA A 299 -15.75 -5.74 10.60
C ALA A 299 -16.95 -6.60 10.17
N ASN A 300 -17.70 -7.13 11.13
CA ASN A 300 -19.05 -7.59 10.89
C ASN A 300 -19.98 -6.37 10.88
N LYS A 301 -20.52 -6.07 9.69
CA LYS A 301 -21.67 -5.19 9.41
C LYS A 301 -21.45 -3.69 9.56
N ASN A 302 -21.69 -2.98 8.46
CA ASN A 302 -21.79 -1.54 8.23
C ASN A 302 -20.65 -0.69 8.82
N PRO A 303 -20.05 0.25 8.05
CA PRO A 303 -19.17 1.26 8.63
C PRO A 303 -19.93 2.01 9.73
N LYS A 304 -19.64 1.70 10.99
CA LYS A 304 -20.33 2.34 12.10
C LYS A 304 -19.78 3.76 12.18
N ALA A 305 -20.63 4.77 11.93
CA ALA A 305 -20.27 6.19 12.00
C ALA A 305 -19.48 6.56 13.28
N LYS A 306 -19.68 5.79 14.37
CA LYS A 306 -18.91 5.86 15.63
C LYS A 306 -17.39 5.67 15.48
N ASN A 307 -16.90 5.07 14.40
CA ASN A 307 -15.47 4.85 14.15
C ASN A 307 -14.79 6.08 13.54
N ILE A 308 -15.55 6.99 12.92
CA ILE A 308 -15.02 8.20 12.25
C ILE A 308 -14.28 9.11 13.25
N PRO A 309 -14.82 9.45 14.44
CA PRO A 309 -14.09 10.26 15.42
C PRO A 309 -12.73 9.67 15.80
N GLY A 310 -12.65 8.34 15.95
CA GLY A 310 -11.40 7.64 16.26
C GLY A 310 -10.35 7.81 15.16
N GLN A 311 -10.74 7.75 13.88
CA GLN A 311 -9.82 8.00 12.77
C GLN A 311 -9.38 9.48 12.73
N VAL A 312 -10.30 10.43 12.92
CA VAL A 312 -9.93 11.87 12.99
C VAL A 312 -8.92 12.15 14.11
N ILE A 313 -9.07 11.50 15.27
CA ILE A 313 -8.12 11.60 16.38
C ILE A 313 -6.75 11.03 15.97
N LYS A 314 -6.72 9.87 15.29
CA LYS A 314 -5.44 9.31 14.79
C LYS A 314 -4.74 10.25 13.81
N PHE A 315 -5.49 10.97 12.96
CA PHE A 315 -4.89 12.00 12.09
C PHE A 315 -4.37 13.17 12.90
N THR A 316 -5.13 13.65 13.87
CA THR A 316 -4.70 14.81 14.64
C THR A 316 -3.41 14.50 15.40
N ASN A 317 -3.29 13.26 15.89
CA ASN A 317 -2.06 12.76 16.50
C ASN A 317 -0.97 12.40 15.47
N PHE A 318 -1.28 12.39 14.17
CA PHE A 318 -0.33 12.08 13.10
C PHE A 318 0.91 12.94 13.21
N ARG A 319 0.71 14.26 13.28
CA ARG A 319 1.75 15.29 13.45
C ARG A 319 2.70 14.96 14.60
N LYS A 320 2.18 14.87 15.83
CA LYS A 320 2.98 14.61 17.03
C LYS A 320 3.84 13.36 16.89
N HIS A 321 3.29 12.32 16.28
CA HIS A 321 4.02 11.07 16.08
C HIS A 321 4.97 11.08 14.90
N ALA A 322 4.70 11.85 13.84
CA ALA A 322 5.66 12.03 12.76
C ALA A 322 6.94 12.69 13.31
N PHE A 323 6.78 13.64 14.23
CA PHE A 323 7.89 14.23 14.99
C PHE A 323 8.51 13.26 16.01
N ASN A 324 7.72 12.50 16.78
CA ASN A 324 8.34 11.49 17.66
C ASN A 324 9.03 10.34 16.88
N GLY A 325 8.61 10.11 15.63
CA GLY A 325 9.27 9.23 14.68
C GLY A 325 10.58 9.82 14.22
N TYR A 326 10.61 11.13 13.92
CA TYR A 326 11.83 11.90 13.62
C TYR A 326 12.91 11.70 14.67
N ASP A 327 12.58 11.82 15.96
CA ASP A 327 13.56 11.64 17.06
C ASP A 327 14.19 10.23 17.08
N LYS A 328 13.49 9.23 16.53
CA LYS A 328 14.00 7.85 16.38
C LYS A 328 14.69 7.60 15.04
N VAL A 329 14.48 8.47 14.05
CA VAL A 329 15.06 8.43 12.71
C VAL A 329 16.25 9.41 12.61
N ALA A 330 16.58 10.13 13.67
CA ALA A 330 17.65 11.15 13.77
C ALA A 330 19.09 10.67 13.45
N ASN A 331 19.26 9.44 12.97
CA ASN A 331 20.50 8.93 12.39
C ASN A 331 20.51 8.98 10.84
N ASP A 332 19.47 9.50 10.18
CA ASP A 332 19.40 9.63 8.71
C ASP A 332 19.94 11.01 8.27
N PRO A 333 20.89 11.12 7.30
CA PRO A 333 21.66 12.34 7.09
C PRO A 333 20.92 13.42 6.29
N ALA A 334 21.02 14.67 6.77
CA ALA A 334 21.01 15.92 5.99
C ALA A 334 19.73 16.36 5.22
N GLY A 335 18.52 15.98 5.63
CA GLY A 335 17.31 16.51 4.99
C GLY A 335 16.02 16.43 5.80
N PRO A 336 14.91 17.03 5.30
CA PRO A 336 13.62 16.89 5.93
C PRO A 336 13.14 15.43 5.84
N VAL A 337 12.62 14.90 6.95
CA VAL A 337 11.99 13.58 7.03
C VAL A 337 10.73 13.57 6.20
N LYS A 338 10.61 12.57 5.33
CA LYS A 338 9.47 12.41 4.43
C LYS A 338 8.66 11.22 4.88
N VAL A 339 7.38 11.44 5.12
CA VAL A 339 6.48 10.43 5.64
C VAL A 339 5.39 10.17 4.62
N GLU A 340 5.28 8.92 4.20
CA GLU A 340 4.11 8.47 3.45
C GLU A 340 2.99 8.14 4.43
N MET A 341 1.79 8.63 4.15
CA MET A 341 0.56 8.28 4.85
C MET A 341 -0.42 7.75 3.82
N VAL A 342 -0.93 6.54 4.06
CA VAL A 342 -1.73 5.84 3.06
C VAL A 342 -3.18 5.69 3.52
N PHE A 343 -4.08 5.90 2.57
CA PHE A 343 -5.52 5.80 2.72
C PHE A 343 -6.07 4.76 1.75
N HIS A 344 -7.13 4.08 2.19
CA HIS A 344 -8.00 3.31 1.33
C HIS A 344 -9.32 4.03 1.24
N LEU A 345 -9.52 4.75 0.14
CA LEU A 345 -10.69 5.61 -0.02
C LEU A 345 -11.75 4.87 -0.83
N GLY A 346 -13.00 5.20 -0.56
CA GLY A 346 -14.13 4.62 -1.26
C GLY A 346 -15.42 5.35 -0.89
N ASP A 347 -16.23 5.63 -1.90
CA ASP A 347 -17.47 6.38 -1.78
C ASP A 347 -18.53 5.86 -2.76
N GLY A 348 -19.80 6.01 -2.37
CA GLY A 348 -20.96 5.52 -3.10
C GLY A 348 -21.42 4.11 -2.69
N PRO A 349 -22.32 3.48 -3.48
CA PRO A 349 -22.86 2.17 -3.14
C PRO A 349 -21.78 1.10 -3.24
N MET A 350 -21.61 0.34 -2.16
CA MET A 350 -20.66 -0.77 -2.11
C MET A 350 -21.07 -1.85 -3.14
N PRO A 351 -20.15 -2.29 -4.02
CA PRO A 351 -20.45 -3.30 -5.02
C PRO A 351 -20.78 -4.65 -4.35
N SER A 352 -21.62 -5.44 -5.03
CA SER A 352 -21.88 -6.82 -4.61
C SER A 352 -20.62 -7.68 -4.76
N GLN A 353 -20.51 -8.78 -4.00
CA GLN A 353 -19.38 -9.70 -4.13
C GLN A 353 -19.27 -10.27 -5.55
N GLN A 354 -20.41 -10.57 -6.18
CA GLN A 354 -20.46 -11.03 -7.57
C GLN A 354 -19.92 -9.98 -8.55
N SER A 355 -20.31 -8.70 -8.38
CA SER A 355 -19.79 -7.61 -9.21
C SER A 355 -18.28 -7.46 -9.04
N LEU A 356 -17.76 -7.55 -7.81
CA LEU A 356 -16.33 -7.50 -7.53
C LEU A 356 -15.56 -8.64 -8.20
N GLU A 357 -16.10 -9.86 -8.15
CA GLU A 357 -15.52 -11.03 -8.81
C GLU A 357 -15.57 -10.96 -10.34
N GLN A 358 -16.44 -10.14 -10.91
CA GLN A 358 -16.47 -9.90 -12.36
C GLN A 358 -15.52 -8.76 -12.77
N THR A 359 -15.40 -7.72 -11.94
CA THR A 359 -14.61 -6.53 -12.29
C THR A 359 -13.13 -6.70 -11.99
N TYR A 360 -12.77 -7.17 -10.79
CA TYR A 360 -11.37 -7.31 -10.38
C TYR A 360 -11.21 -8.41 -9.31
N PRO A 361 -11.02 -9.67 -9.77
CA PRO A 361 -10.93 -10.83 -8.89
C PRO A 361 -9.79 -10.76 -7.88
N GLY A 362 -9.99 -11.45 -6.74
CA GLY A 362 -9.05 -11.44 -5.62
C GLY A 362 -9.42 -10.42 -4.53
N VAL A 363 -10.30 -9.47 -4.85
CA VAL A 363 -10.86 -8.51 -3.89
C VAL A 363 -12.18 -9.03 -3.31
N THR A 364 -12.40 -8.84 -2.01
CA THR A 364 -13.61 -9.29 -1.31
C THR A 364 -14.35 -8.11 -0.70
N ARG A 365 -15.65 -8.24 -0.40
CA ARG A 365 -16.41 -7.15 0.22
C ARG A 365 -15.78 -6.60 1.52
N LYS A 366 -15.14 -7.47 2.31
CA LYS A 366 -14.41 -7.09 3.55
C LYS A 366 -13.27 -6.09 3.29
N TYR A 367 -12.81 -5.99 2.05
CA TYR A 367 -11.82 -5.03 1.59
C TYR A 367 -12.31 -3.58 1.64
N PHE A 368 -13.63 -3.35 1.63
CA PHE A 368 -14.23 -2.02 1.51
C PHE A 368 -14.80 -1.46 2.82
N ASP A 369 -14.96 -2.30 3.86
CA ASP A 369 -15.69 -1.93 5.09
C ASP A 369 -15.13 -0.69 5.82
N ASN A 370 -13.83 -0.41 5.67
CA ASN A 370 -13.18 0.72 6.31
C ASN A 370 -13.00 1.95 5.40
N ARG A 371 -13.25 1.80 4.09
CA ARG A 371 -12.91 2.83 3.12
C ARG A 371 -13.76 4.08 3.23
N GLU A 372 -15.07 3.91 3.44
CA GLU A 372 -15.97 5.04 3.71
C GLU A 372 -15.61 5.75 5.03
N VAL A 373 -15.10 5.02 6.02
CA VAL A 373 -14.70 5.60 7.30
C VAL A 373 -13.46 6.47 7.10
N GLU A 374 -12.48 6.00 6.34
CA GLU A 374 -11.27 6.75 5.99
C GLU A 374 -11.62 7.97 5.12
N PHE A 375 -12.50 7.81 4.13
CA PHE A 375 -13.05 8.91 3.32
C PHE A 375 -13.66 10.02 4.20
N LYS A 376 -14.67 9.67 5.02
CA LYS A 376 -15.36 10.64 5.89
C LYS A 376 -14.44 11.24 6.94
N ALA A 377 -13.44 10.49 7.39
CA ALA A 377 -12.43 11.03 8.31
C ALA A 377 -11.61 12.12 7.62
N LEU A 378 -11.14 11.88 6.39
CA LEU A 378 -10.32 12.82 5.64
C LEU A 378 -11.06 14.12 5.31
N GLU A 379 -12.35 14.05 4.96
CA GLU A 379 -13.22 15.25 4.83
C GLU A 379 -13.26 16.08 6.13
N ARG A 380 -13.46 15.42 7.27
CA ARG A 380 -13.50 16.08 8.58
C ARG A 380 -12.16 16.67 9.01
N ILE A 381 -11.06 16.07 8.59
CA ILE A 381 -9.72 16.51 8.92
C ILE A 381 -9.41 17.84 8.23
N LYS A 382 -9.76 17.97 6.94
CA LYS A 382 -9.54 19.21 6.18
C LYS A 382 -10.44 20.35 6.63
N SER A 383 -11.72 20.10 6.89
CA SER A 383 -12.64 21.14 7.36
C SER A 383 -12.20 21.74 8.70
N ARG A 384 -11.46 20.98 9.51
CA ARG A 384 -10.82 21.46 10.73
C ARG A 384 -9.47 22.09 10.39
N ARG A 385 -9.42 23.43 10.29
CA ARG A 385 -8.19 24.23 10.08
C ARG A 385 -7.00 23.88 11.00
N LYS A 386 -7.23 23.13 12.09
CA LYS A 386 -6.21 22.61 13.01
C LYS A 386 -5.14 21.73 12.34
N ASN A 387 -5.39 21.17 11.16
CA ASN A 387 -4.43 20.31 10.45
C ASN A 387 -3.80 20.99 9.23
N LYS A 388 -3.96 22.30 9.06
CA LYS A 388 -3.50 23.03 7.86
C LYS A 388 -2.02 22.77 7.56
N GLU A 389 -1.18 22.70 8.59
CA GLU A 389 0.24 22.43 8.45
C GLU A 389 0.59 21.13 7.72
N VAL A 390 -0.22 20.07 7.83
CA VAL A 390 0.04 18.81 7.11
C VAL A 390 -0.12 19.03 5.61
N PHE A 391 -1.16 19.77 5.23
CA PHE A 391 -1.47 20.13 3.85
C PHE A 391 -0.54 21.23 3.31
N ASP A 392 -0.05 22.12 4.16
CA ASP A 392 0.95 23.14 3.82
C ASP A 392 2.36 22.54 3.68
N ASN A 393 2.60 21.32 4.18
CA ASN A 393 3.88 20.61 4.11
C ASN A 393 3.86 19.34 3.23
N LEU A 394 2.97 19.32 2.24
CA LEU A 394 2.98 18.24 1.24
C LEU A 394 4.27 18.28 0.41
N THR A 395 4.78 17.11 0.04
CA THR A 395 5.91 16.94 -0.88
C THR A 395 5.59 15.90 -1.94
N SER A 396 6.30 15.95 -3.06
CA SER A 396 6.28 14.90 -4.07
C SER A 396 7.21 13.75 -3.70
N TRP A 397 6.88 12.54 -4.16
CA TRP A 397 7.76 11.38 -4.22
C TRP A 397 9.06 11.65 -5.00
N SER A 398 9.01 12.55 -5.99
CA SER A 398 10.18 12.98 -6.75
C SER A 398 11.26 13.61 -5.85
N ASN A 399 10.86 14.16 -4.69
CA ASN A 399 11.76 14.83 -3.75
C ASN A 399 12.31 13.87 -2.68
N CYS A 400 11.99 12.59 -2.73
CA CYS A 400 12.49 11.60 -1.78
C CYS A 400 14.02 11.48 -1.80
N GLY A 401 14.60 11.22 -0.63
CA GLY A 401 16.04 11.00 -0.46
C GLY A 401 16.40 9.53 -0.69
N ILE A 402 17.69 9.20 -0.63
CA ILE A 402 18.15 7.82 -0.68
C ILE A 402 18.13 7.24 0.73
N VAL A 403 17.39 6.13 0.91
CA VAL A 403 17.43 5.31 2.12
C VAL A 403 18.29 4.08 1.84
N THR A 404 19.13 3.73 2.81
CA THR A 404 20.02 2.57 2.73
C THR A 404 19.59 1.49 3.72
N TYR A 405 19.52 0.25 3.25
CA TYR A 405 19.32 -0.95 4.06
C TYR A 405 20.55 -1.83 3.91
N SER A 406 21.26 -2.08 5.01
CA SER A 406 22.52 -2.83 5.03
C SER A 406 22.44 -4.13 5.81
#